data_AF-A0A1A8JEQ7-F1
#
_entry.id   AF-A0A1A8JEQ7-F1
#
_cell.length_a   1.000
_cell.length_b   1.000
_cell.length_c   1.000
_cell.angle_alpha   90.00
_cell.angle_beta   90.00
_cell.angle_gamma   90.00
#
_symmetry.space_group_name_H-M   'P 1'
#
loop_
_entity.id
_entity.type
_entity.pdbx_description
1 polymer ?
#
loop_
_entity_poly.entity_id
_entity_poly.type
_entity_poly.pdbx_seq_one_letter_code
_entity_poly.pdbx_strand_id
1 'polypeptide(L)'
;QRAHFGHVLEAVVDFLHENPTETVLMRVKEEFSETNNIYGAVVDYIHRYAYWDLLWHSRLVPTMGKARGKLIILQNFTGPDLGMRYNS
;
A
#
# COMPACT_ATOMS: atom_id res chain seq x y z
N GLN A 1 5.72 -14.17 -13.82
CA GLN A 1 6.76 -13.33 -13.19
C GLN A 1 6.66 -13.53 -11.68
N ARG A 2 7.75 -13.82 -10.95
CA ARG A 2 7.74 -13.90 -9.47
C ARG A 2 8.27 -12.57 -8.91
N ALA A 3 7.44 -11.53 -8.92
CA ALA A 3 7.75 -10.33 -8.16
C ALA A 3 7.31 -10.57 -6.71
N HIS A 4 8.25 -10.63 -5.79
CA HIS A 4 7.95 -10.74 -4.37
C HIS A 4 7.38 -9.40 -3.88
N PHE A 5 6.28 -9.41 -3.12
CA PHE A 5 5.61 -8.19 -2.67
C PHE A 5 6.56 -7.24 -1.91
N GLY A 6 7.50 -7.79 -1.14
CA GLY A 6 8.52 -7.00 -0.43
C GLY A 6 9.41 -6.17 -1.35
N HIS A 7 9.91 -6.75 -2.45
CA HIS A 7 10.76 -6.01 -3.40
C HIS A 7 9.99 -4.87 -4.09
N VAL A 8 8.69 -5.03 -4.28
CA VAL A 8 7.84 -3.96 -4.82
C VAL A 8 7.71 -2.82 -3.81
N LEU A 9 7.59 -3.12 -2.52
CA LEU A 9 7.55 -2.11 -1.47
C LEU A 9 8.88 -1.35 -1.36
N GLU A 10 10.01 -2.06 -1.39
CA GLU A 10 11.35 -1.43 -1.38
C GLU A 10 11.53 -0.48 -2.57
N ALA A 11 11.19 -0.94 -3.78
CA ALA A 11 11.26 -0.09 -4.97
C ALA A 11 10.36 1.16 -4.88
N VAL A 12 9.20 1.05 -4.22
CA VAL A 12 8.30 2.18 -4.00
C VAL A 12 8.84 3.14 -2.95
N VAL A 13 9.46 2.63 -1.88
CA VAL A 13 10.16 3.44 -0.88
C VAL A 13 11.24 4.28 -1.56
N ASP A 14 12.10 3.63 -2.35
CA ASP A 14 13.20 4.30 -3.05
C ASP A 14 12.66 5.35 -4.03
N PHE A 15 11.65 4.98 -4.84
CA PHE A 15 11.03 5.90 -5.80
C PHE A 15 10.45 7.14 -5.14
N LEU A 16 9.69 6.99 -4.04
CA LEU A 16 9.06 8.12 -3.34
C LEU A 16 10.09 8.96 -2.57
N HIS A 17 11.20 8.37 -2.14
CA HIS A 17 12.30 9.11 -1.54
C HIS A 17 13.03 9.97 -2.58
N GLU A 18 13.29 9.44 -3.76
CA GLU A 18 13.92 10.18 -4.87
C GLU A 18 12.97 11.21 -5.52
N ASN A 19 11.66 10.96 -5.47
CA ASN A 19 10.63 11.78 -6.13
C ASN A 19 9.54 12.23 -5.12
N PRO A 20 9.85 13.12 -4.16
CA PRO A 20 8.94 13.47 -3.08
C PRO A 20 7.68 14.22 -3.52
N THR A 21 7.62 14.69 -4.76
CA THR A 21 6.44 15.31 -5.37
C THR A 21 5.45 14.31 -5.96
N GLU A 22 5.83 13.04 -6.06
CA GLU A 22 5.01 11.97 -6.62
C GLU A 22 4.23 11.23 -5.54
N THR A 23 3.29 10.39 -5.94
CA THR A 23 2.54 9.48 -5.07
C THR A 23 2.34 8.15 -5.77
N VAL A 24 2.27 7.06 -5.02
CA VAL A 24 2.01 5.73 -5.57
C VAL A 24 0.67 5.21 -5.05
N LEU A 25 -0.22 4.86 -5.98
CA LEU A 25 -1.44 4.11 -5.68
C LEU A 25 -1.18 2.64 -5.98
N MET A 26 -1.35 1.78 -4.97
CA MET A 26 -1.08 0.35 -5.09
C MET A 26 -2.30 -0.47 -4.71
N ARG A 27 -2.90 -1.14 -5.70
CA ARG A 27 -3.94 -2.14 -5.44
C ARG A 27 -3.33 -3.42 -4.92
N VAL A 28 -3.78 -3.84 -3.74
CA VAL A 28 -3.36 -5.09 -3.12
C VAL A 28 -4.57 -6.01 -3.01
N LYS A 29 -4.45 -7.22 -3.55
CA LYS A 29 -5.49 -8.25 -3.62
C LYS A 29 -4.86 -9.63 -3.38
N GLU A 30 -5.60 -10.55 -2.76
CA GLU A 30 -5.23 -11.97 -2.70
C GLU A 30 -5.52 -12.67 -4.04
N GLU A 31 -4.53 -13.38 -4.59
CA GLU A 31 -4.63 -14.00 -5.91
C GLU A 31 -5.08 -15.48 -5.89
N PHE A 32 -4.63 -16.27 -4.91
CA PHE A 32 -4.75 -17.73 -4.98
C PHE A 32 -5.87 -18.34 -4.13
N SER A 33 -6.00 -17.92 -2.88
CA SER A 33 -6.87 -18.58 -1.89
C SER A 33 -8.28 -17.99 -1.80
N GLU A 34 -8.52 -16.81 -2.40
CA GLU A 34 -9.80 -16.08 -2.45
C GLU A 34 -10.52 -15.90 -1.08
N THR A 35 -9.83 -16.11 0.04
CA THR A 35 -10.34 -15.87 1.39
C THR A 35 -10.53 -14.37 1.69
N ASN A 36 -9.86 -13.53 0.91
CA ASN A 36 -9.61 -12.12 1.13
C ASN A 36 -8.98 -11.81 2.51
N ASN A 37 -8.40 -12.79 3.21
CA ASN A 37 -7.89 -12.65 4.57
C ASN A 37 -6.36 -12.53 4.61
N ILE A 38 -5.83 -11.50 3.95
CA ILE A 38 -4.37 -11.25 3.86
C ILE A 38 -3.89 -10.07 4.71
N TYR A 39 -4.77 -9.43 5.50
CA TYR A 39 -4.44 -8.21 6.25
C TYR A 39 -3.16 -8.34 7.09
N GLY A 40 -3.06 -9.41 7.90
CA GLY A 40 -1.88 -9.62 8.76
C GLY A 40 -0.58 -9.78 7.96
N ALA A 41 -0.64 -10.46 6.82
CA ALA A 41 0.52 -10.61 5.94
C ALA A 41 0.93 -9.26 5.31
N VAL A 42 -0.04 -8.47 4.84
CA VAL A 42 0.27 -7.15 4.27
C VAL A 42 0.91 -6.23 5.32
N VAL A 43 0.39 -6.24 6.56
CA VAL A 43 0.95 -5.48 7.68
C VAL A 43 2.38 -5.92 8.02
N ASP A 44 2.65 -7.23 8.08
CA ASP A 44 4.00 -7.75 8.31
C ASP A 44 4.98 -7.32 7.22
N TYR A 45 4.55 -7.33 5.94
CA TYR A 45 5.38 -6.85 4.84
C TYR A 45 5.65 -5.35 4.91
N ILE A 46 4.65 -4.53 5.25
CA ILE A 46 4.86 -3.09 5.44
C ILE A 46 5.85 -2.83 6.58
N HIS A 47 5.77 -3.59 7.66
CA HIS A 47 6.70 -3.45 8.78
C HIS A 47 8.15 -3.79 8.42
N ARG A 48 8.36 -4.75 7.51
CA ARG A 48 9.70 -5.21 7.10
C ARG A 48 10.32 -4.41 5.98
N TYR A 49 9.50 -3.98 5.01
CA TYR A 49 9.96 -3.46 3.72
C TYR A 49 9.56 -2.00 3.46
N ALA A 50 8.79 -1.40 4.37
CA ALA A 50 8.38 0.00 4.32
C ALA A 50 8.35 0.58 5.74
N TYR A 51 7.78 1.77 5.89
CA TYR A 51 7.55 2.38 7.20
C TYR A 51 6.16 3.02 7.23
N TRP A 52 5.53 3.00 8.40
CA TRP A 52 4.16 3.45 8.56
C TRP A 52 3.95 4.90 8.10
N ASP A 53 4.91 5.80 8.37
CA ASP A 53 4.78 7.20 7.96
C ASP A 53 4.73 7.39 6.43
N LEU A 54 5.17 6.41 5.63
CA LEU A 54 5.02 6.44 4.18
C LEU A 54 3.56 6.28 3.75
N LEU A 55 2.72 5.61 4.55
CA LEU A 55 1.37 5.24 4.16
C LEU A 55 0.35 6.37 4.37
N TRP A 56 -0.65 6.42 3.49
CA TRP A 56 -1.89 7.15 3.71
C TRP A 56 -2.91 6.29 4.47
N HIS A 57 -3.10 6.57 5.76
CA HIS A 57 -3.94 5.78 6.68
C HIS A 57 -5.41 6.23 6.74
N SER A 58 -6.01 6.66 5.63
CA SER A 58 -7.41 7.08 5.62
C SER A 58 -8.18 6.46 4.47
N ARG A 59 -9.47 6.19 4.72
CA ARG A 59 -10.42 5.77 3.69
C ARG A 59 -10.78 6.89 2.71
N LEU A 60 -10.55 8.15 3.10
CA LEU A 60 -10.89 9.29 2.27
C LEU A 60 -9.86 9.48 1.16
N VAL A 61 -10.33 9.94 0.00
CA VAL A 61 -9.46 10.35 -1.09
C VAL A 61 -8.64 11.57 -0.64
N PRO A 62 -7.29 11.48 -0.59
CA PRO A 62 -6.47 12.62 -0.23
C PRO A 62 -6.49 13.68 -1.33
N THR A 63 -6.25 14.94 -0.94
CA THR A 63 -5.85 15.95 -1.93
C THR A 63 -4.43 15.65 -2.40
N MET A 64 -4.04 16.14 -3.58
CA MET A 64 -2.66 15.95 -4.06
C MET A 64 -1.62 16.44 -3.05
N GLY A 65 -1.86 17.57 -2.38
CA GLY A 65 -0.96 18.07 -1.34
C GLY A 65 -0.73 17.11 -0.16
N LYS A 66 -1.72 16.28 0.18
CA LYS A 66 -1.60 15.24 1.22
C LYS A 66 -1.04 13.91 0.69
N ALA A 67 -1.20 13.65 -0.61
CA ALA A 67 -0.78 12.40 -1.25
C ALA A 67 0.71 12.36 -1.62
N ARG A 68 1.34 13.51 -1.88
CA ARG A 68 2.76 13.59 -2.25
C ARG A 68 3.66 12.94 -1.19
N GLY A 69 4.61 12.13 -1.66
CA GLY A 69 5.52 11.34 -0.83
C GLY A 69 4.82 10.20 -0.07
N LYS A 70 3.57 9.86 -0.40
CA LYS A 70 2.83 8.76 0.24
C LYS A 70 2.58 7.59 -0.69
N LEU A 71 2.62 6.39 -0.09
CA LEU A 71 2.05 5.17 -0.64
C LEU A 71 0.59 5.06 -0.19
N ILE A 72 -0.32 4.99 -1.15
CA ILE A 72 -1.75 4.81 -0.91
C ILE A 72 -2.14 3.39 -1.27
N ILE A 73 -2.47 2.57 -0.28
CA ILE A 73 -2.96 1.22 -0.50
C ILE A 73 -4.44 1.28 -0.92
N LEU A 74 -4.73 0.74 -2.11
CA LEU A 74 -6.09 0.41 -2.54
C LEU A 74 -6.39 -1.01 -2.10
N GLN A 75 -6.99 -1.12 -0.91
CA GLN A 75 -7.28 -2.35 -0.21
C GLN A 75 -8.40 -3.12 -0.91
N ASN A 76 -8.04 -4.26 -1.51
CA ASN A 76 -8.96 -5.26 -2.07
C ASN A 76 -8.83 -6.58 -1.27
N PHE A 77 -8.99 -6.48 0.05
CA PHE A 77 -9.00 -7.59 1.00
C PHE A 77 -9.73 -7.15 2.29
N THR A 78 -10.14 -8.09 3.13
CA THR A 78 -10.86 -7.84 4.40
C THR A 78 -9.90 -7.40 5.51
N GLY A 79 -10.43 -7.02 6.68
CA GLY A 79 -9.64 -6.54 7.83
C GLY A 79 -9.70 -5.03 8.04
N PRO A 80 -8.99 -4.49 9.04
CA PRO A 80 -8.94 -3.05 9.33
C PRO A 80 -8.47 -2.21 8.14
N ASP A 81 -8.64 -0.90 8.25
CA ASP A 81 -8.24 0.01 7.17
C ASP A 81 -6.76 0.27 7.19
N LEU A 82 -6.13 -0.12 6.09
CA LEU A 82 -4.74 0.19 5.79
C LEU A 82 -4.60 1.35 4.79
N GLY A 83 -5.71 1.68 4.12
CA GLY A 83 -5.80 2.74 3.12
C GLY A 83 -7.24 2.85 2.61
N MET A 84 -7.39 3.15 1.32
CA MET A 84 -8.69 3.28 0.68
C MET A 84 -9.22 1.92 0.23
N ARG A 85 -10.53 1.72 0.31
CA ARG A 85 -11.17 0.48 -0.19
C ARG A 85 -11.29 0.55 -1.71
N TYR A 86 -10.91 -0.53 -2.41
CA TYR A 86 -10.93 -0.56 -3.87
C TYR A 86 -12.35 -0.77 -4.45
N ASN A 87 -13.19 -1.57 -3.80
CA ASN A 87 -14.55 -1.91 -4.27
C ASN A 87 -15.65 -1.12 -3.53
N SER A 88 -15.37 0.13 -3.14
CA SER A 88 -16.37 0.99 -2.47
C SER A 88 -17.20 1.79 -3.45
#